data_AF-A0A7C7V2G3-F1
#
_entry.id   AF-A0A7C7V2G3-F1
#
_cell.length_a   1.000
_cell.length_b   1.000
_cell.length_c   1.000
_cell.angle_alpha   90.00
_cell.angle_beta   90.00
_cell.angle_gamma   90.00
#
_symmetry.space_group_name_H-M   'P 1'
#
loop_
_entity.id
_entity.type
_entity.pdbx_description
1 polymer ?
#
loop_
_entity_poly.entity_id
_entity_poly.type
_entity_poly.pdbx_seq_one_letter_code
_entity_poly.pdbx_strand_id
1 'polypeptide(L)'
;DVTSRSLVTLVEHGSCFAGVLAELIWAADRSYMMEDEFDGDNRPMATITLSEDNFGTYLMGNGLTRLQTRFLGTPDAVDRMREQIGVMMEASEADKHGLVTMIMDDIDWEDEIRIILEERASFSPDAMTGMEANLRFAGPETMETRIFGRLTAWQNWIFIRPNAVGENGALQRYGTGIRGDFDMERV
;
A
#
# COMPACT_ATOMS: atom_id res chain seq x y z
N ASP A 1 1.96 5.42 -0.27
CA ASP A 1 0.98 5.16 0.81
C ASP A 1 -0.41 5.74 0.53
N VAL A 2 -0.58 7.05 0.26
CA VAL A 2 -1.91 7.70 0.06
C VAL A 2 -2.49 7.62 -1.36
N THR A 3 -1.94 6.77 -2.25
CA THR A 3 -2.46 6.63 -3.61
C THR A 3 -3.73 5.78 -3.63
N SER A 4 -4.73 6.18 -4.42
CA SER A 4 -6.01 5.47 -4.61
C SER A 4 -5.88 4.32 -5.62
N ARG A 5 -4.85 3.50 -5.46
CA ARG A 5 -4.52 2.36 -6.32
C ARG A 5 -4.01 1.23 -5.47
N SER A 6 -4.43 0.02 -5.83
CA SER A 6 -3.78 -1.19 -5.34
C SER A 6 -2.34 -1.25 -5.79
N LEU A 7 -1.46 -1.63 -4.89
CA LEU A 7 -0.03 -1.76 -5.12
C LEU A 7 0.38 -3.21 -4.86
N VAL A 8 0.99 -3.83 -5.87
CA VAL A 8 1.57 -5.17 -5.78
C VAL A 8 3.04 -5.07 -6.13
N THR A 9 3.89 -5.75 -5.36
CA THR A 9 5.32 -5.87 -5.65
C THR A 9 5.67 -7.32 -5.95
N LEU A 10 6.39 -7.53 -7.05
CA LEU A 10 6.92 -8.84 -7.45
C LEU A 10 8.45 -8.80 -7.33
N VAL A 11 8.98 -9.59 -6.41
CA VAL A 11 10.41 -9.75 -6.15
C VAL A 11 10.88 -10.96 -6.95
N GLU A 12 11.14 -10.72 -8.23
CA GLU A 12 11.55 -11.76 -9.19
C GLU A 12 13.06 -11.98 -9.20
N HIS A 13 13.49 -13.09 -9.81
CA HIS A 13 14.91 -13.30 -10.10
C HIS A 13 15.48 -12.15 -10.95
N GLY A 14 16.70 -11.74 -10.61
CA GLY A 14 17.37 -10.58 -11.20
C GLY A 14 16.82 -9.21 -10.79
N SER A 15 15.81 -9.14 -9.93
CA SER A 15 15.38 -7.88 -9.31
C SER A 15 16.40 -7.35 -8.30
N CYS A 16 16.23 -6.11 -7.85
CA CYS A 16 17.19 -5.42 -6.97
C CYS A 16 16.51 -4.64 -5.84
N PHE A 17 15.67 -5.30 -5.06
CA PHE A 17 15.03 -4.69 -3.89
C PHE A 17 16.02 -4.49 -2.73
N ALA A 18 16.91 -3.52 -2.91
CA ALA A 18 17.98 -3.17 -2.00
C ALA A 18 17.86 -1.71 -1.53
N GLY A 19 18.01 -1.49 -0.23
CA GLY A 19 17.95 -0.18 0.41
C GLY A 19 16.69 0.60 0.04
N VAL A 20 16.83 1.78 -0.58
CA VAL A 20 15.68 2.59 -1.02
C VAL A 20 14.71 1.84 -1.92
N LEU A 21 15.17 0.91 -2.78
CA LEU A 21 14.28 0.15 -3.64
C LEU A 21 13.44 -0.87 -2.86
N ALA A 22 13.93 -1.35 -1.72
CA ALA A 22 13.19 -2.26 -0.84
C ALA A 22 11.94 -1.60 -0.22
N GLU A 23 11.89 -0.26 -0.13
CA GLU A 23 10.70 0.46 0.34
C GLU A 23 9.45 0.17 -0.49
N LEU A 24 9.62 -0.20 -1.77
CA LEU A 24 8.51 -0.54 -2.65
C LEU A 24 7.75 -1.78 -2.16
N ILE A 25 8.44 -2.74 -1.55
CA ILE A 25 7.85 -3.95 -0.98
C ILE A 25 6.86 -3.57 0.12
N TRP A 26 7.28 -2.70 1.05
CA TRP A 26 6.46 -2.34 2.20
C TRP A 26 5.51 -1.16 1.94
N ALA A 27 5.66 -0.50 0.80
CA ALA A 27 4.66 0.45 0.29
C ALA A 27 3.47 -0.27 -0.37
N ALA A 28 3.69 -1.51 -0.83
CA ALA A 28 2.68 -2.31 -1.49
C ALA A 28 1.66 -2.89 -0.52
N ASP A 29 0.45 -3.17 -1.02
CA ASP A 29 -0.58 -3.88 -0.25
C ASP A 29 -0.23 -5.36 -0.11
N ARG A 30 0.42 -5.91 -1.14
CA ARG A 30 0.92 -7.27 -1.17
C ARG A 30 2.26 -7.33 -1.91
N SER A 31 3.11 -8.24 -1.47
CA SER A 31 4.43 -8.48 -2.06
C SER A 31 4.68 -9.97 -2.18
N TYR A 32 5.07 -10.41 -3.37
CA TYR A 32 5.32 -11.81 -3.69
C TYR A 32 6.77 -11.98 -4.15
N MET A 33 7.41 -13.08 -3.78
CA MET A 33 8.82 -13.30 -4.06
C MET A 33 9.07 -14.71 -4.60
N MET A 34 9.84 -14.80 -5.68
CA MET A 34 10.19 -16.08 -6.29
C MET A 34 11.07 -16.89 -5.33
N GLU A 35 10.70 -18.15 -5.11
CA GLU A 35 11.42 -19.13 -4.31
C GLU A 35 12.17 -20.12 -5.20
N ASP A 36 13.38 -20.49 -4.78
CA ASP A 36 14.24 -21.45 -5.47
C ASP A 36 14.52 -21.11 -6.96
N GLU A 37 15.23 -22.00 -7.65
CA GLU A 37 15.53 -21.83 -9.07
C GLU A 37 14.28 -22.13 -9.93
N PHE A 38 13.97 -21.25 -10.89
CA PHE A 38 12.90 -21.48 -11.86
C PHE A 38 13.43 -22.18 -13.11
N ASP A 39 12.72 -23.19 -13.62
CA ASP A 39 13.19 -23.92 -14.81
C ASP A 39 13.41 -22.98 -16.01
N GLY A 40 14.62 -23.04 -16.57
CA GLY A 40 15.04 -22.17 -17.68
C GLY A 40 15.37 -20.71 -17.31
N ASP A 41 15.23 -20.29 -16.06
CA ASP A 41 15.64 -18.97 -15.59
C ASP A 41 17.11 -18.95 -15.17
N ASN A 42 17.91 -18.11 -15.83
CA ASN A 42 19.34 -17.96 -15.54
C ASN A 42 19.66 -16.65 -14.80
N ARG A 43 18.64 -15.90 -14.36
CA ARG A 43 18.82 -14.69 -13.57
C ARG A 43 19.27 -15.05 -12.15
N PRO A 44 20.01 -14.16 -11.45
CA PRO A 44 20.35 -14.37 -10.05
C PRO A 44 19.09 -14.51 -9.17
N MET A 45 19.22 -15.28 -8.08
CA MET A 45 18.11 -15.47 -7.14
C MET A 45 17.56 -14.15 -6.61
N ALA A 46 16.25 -14.14 -6.40
CA ALA A 46 15.54 -13.00 -5.85
C ALA A 46 16.08 -12.73 -4.45
N THR A 47 16.49 -11.50 -4.18
CA THR A 47 16.99 -11.10 -2.86
C THR A 47 16.48 -9.75 -2.43
N ILE A 48 16.28 -9.62 -1.11
CA ILE A 48 15.99 -8.35 -0.43
C ILE A 48 17.21 -7.99 0.40
N THR A 49 17.67 -6.74 0.30
CA THR A 49 18.80 -6.25 1.10
C THR A 49 18.41 -4.96 1.82
N LEU A 50 18.43 -5.00 3.15
CA LEU A 50 18.13 -3.83 3.97
C LEU A 50 19.33 -2.88 4.03
N SER A 51 19.05 -1.59 4.15
CA SER A 51 20.04 -0.54 4.45
C SER A 51 19.53 0.36 5.56
N GLU A 52 20.38 1.27 6.06
CA GLU A 52 19.96 2.28 7.04
C GLU A 52 18.77 3.12 6.56
N ASP A 53 18.59 3.29 5.24
CA ASP A 53 17.50 4.09 4.68
C ASP A 53 16.11 3.56 5.04
N ASN A 54 15.99 2.25 5.26
CA ASN A 54 14.73 1.59 5.58
C ASN A 54 14.26 1.86 7.03
N PHE A 55 15.11 2.48 7.85
CA PHE A 55 14.90 2.67 9.29
C PHE A 55 14.81 4.14 9.71
N GLY A 56 14.47 5.05 8.80
CA GLY A 56 14.12 6.43 9.17
C GLY A 56 14.16 7.47 8.05
N THR A 57 14.73 7.16 6.89
CA THR A 57 14.90 8.14 5.80
C THR A 57 13.56 8.47 5.12
N TYR A 58 12.66 7.49 4.97
CA TYR A 58 11.43 7.61 4.18
C TYR A 58 10.17 7.35 5.02
N LEU A 59 9.85 8.27 5.91
CA LEU A 59 8.67 8.15 6.75
C LEU A 59 7.36 8.26 5.95
N MET A 60 6.38 7.46 6.35
CA MET A 60 4.99 7.59 5.94
C MET A 60 4.36 8.82 6.62
N GLY A 61 3.17 9.24 6.15
CA GLY A 61 2.45 10.37 6.73
C GLY A 61 2.07 10.21 8.20
N ASN A 62 2.04 8.99 8.74
CA ASN A 62 1.81 8.71 10.16
C ASN A 62 3.07 8.88 11.04
N GLY A 63 4.20 9.28 10.45
CA GLY A 63 5.48 9.46 11.16
C GLY A 63 6.27 8.18 11.42
N LEU A 64 5.82 7.02 10.89
CA LEU A 64 6.51 5.73 11.00
C LEU A 64 7.25 5.39 9.70
N THR A 65 8.28 4.54 9.77
CA THR A 65 8.76 3.84 8.58
C THR A 65 7.73 2.82 8.10
N ARG A 66 7.86 2.35 6.86
CA ARG A 66 6.98 1.30 6.34
C ARG A 66 7.18 -0.03 7.07
N LEU A 67 8.43 -0.36 7.43
CA LEU A 67 8.73 -1.51 8.29
C LEU A 67 8.05 -1.41 9.67
N GLN A 68 8.08 -0.24 10.31
CA GLN A 68 7.39 -0.02 11.59
C GLN A 68 5.87 -0.18 11.44
N THR A 69 5.28 0.31 10.35
CA THR A 69 3.86 0.13 10.09
C THR A 69 3.51 -1.34 9.80
N ARG A 70 4.37 -2.05 9.06
CA ARG A 70 4.21 -3.49 8.80
C ARG A 70 4.26 -4.32 10.08
N PHE A 71 5.16 -3.98 11.00
CA PHE A 71 5.34 -4.66 12.28
C PHE A 71 4.70 -3.89 13.46
N LEU A 72 3.59 -3.20 13.22
CA LEU A 72 2.97 -2.32 14.22
C LEU A 72 2.63 -3.04 15.55
N GLY A 73 2.28 -4.32 15.48
CA GLY A 73 1.99 -5.17 16.65
C GLY A 73 3.20 -5.88 17.25
N THR A 74 4.36 -5.83 16.61
CA THR A 74 5.60 -6.53 17.01
C THR A 74 6.83 -5.65 16.75
N PRO A 75 6.96 -4.51 17.46
CA PRO A 75 8.02 -3.53 17.17
C PRO A 75 9.43 -4.08 17.34
N ASP A 76 9.62 -5.09 18.18
CA ASP A 76 10.88 -5.84 18.36
C ASP A 76 11.34 -6.55 17.07
N ALA A 77 10.43 -6.84 16.14
CA ALA A 77 10.79 -7.35 14.82
C ALA A 77 11.59 -6.33 14.00
N VAL A 78 11.29 -5.02 14.16
CA VAL A 78 12.02 -3.96 13.45
C VAL A 78 13.47 -3.90 13.92
N ASP A 79 13.71 -4.06 15.23
CA ASP A 79 15.06 -4.09 15.78
C ASP A 79 15.87 -5.28 15.26
N ARG A 80 15.26 -6.48 15.20
CA ARG A 80 15.89 -7.65 14.57
C ARG A 80 16.18 -7.42 13.09
N MET A 81 15.31 -6.72 12.37
CA MET A 81 15.55 -6.41 10.95
C MET A 81 16.72 -5.46 10.75
N ARG A 82 16.94 -4.53 11.70
CA ARG A 82 18.11 -3.64 11.67
C ARG A 82 19.41 -4.43 11.79
N GLU A 83 19.43 -5.56 12.51
CA GLU A 83 20.60 -6.45 12.60
C GLU A 83 20.92 -7.17 11.27
N GLN A 84 19.96 -7.21 10.33
CA GLN A 84 20.12 -7.83 9.00
C GLN A 84 20.53 -6.82 7.91
N ILE A 85 20.93 -5.60 8.26
CA ILE A 85 21.41 -4.62 7.28
C ILE A 85 22.60 -5.17 6.49
N GLY A 86 22.54 -5.04 5.17
CA GLY A 86 23.56 -5.51 4.24
C GLY A 86 23.55 -7.02 3.96
N VAL A 87 22.70 -7.79 4.62
CA VAL A 87 22.51 -9.22 4.33
C VAL A 87 21.56 -9.37 3.13
N MET A 88 21.98 -10.17 2.15
CA MET A 88 21.12 -10.58 1.05
C MET A 88 20.22 -11.73 1.54
N MET A 89 18.92 -11.45 1.68
CA MET A 89 17.94 -12.43 2.09
C MET A 89 17.20 -12.99 0.87
N GLU A 90 17.32 -14.29 0.65
CA GLU A 90 16.51 -15.06 -0.29
C GLU A 90 15.10 -15.32 0.28
N ALA A 91 14.23 -15.91 -0.54
CA ALA A 91 12.79 -16.05 -0.27
C ALA A 91 12.46 -16.62 1.11
N SER A 92 13.06 -17.77 1.47
CA SER A 92 12.78 -18.45 2.74
C SER A 92 13.10 -17.59 3.97
N GLU A 93 14.22 -16.87 3.97
CA GLU A 93 14.58 -15.97 5.09
C GLU A 93 13.72 -14.70 5.08
N ALA A 94 13.37 -14.17 3.91
CA ALA A 94 12.45 -13.04 3.78
C ALA A 94 11.05 -13.38 4.32
N ASP A 95 10.52 -14.56 4.04
CA ASP A 95 9.21 -15.03 4.53
C ASP A 95 9.21 -15.26 6.03
N LYS A 96 10.24 -15.94 6.55
CA LYS A 96 10.44 -16.18 7.99
C LYS A 96 10.55 -14.89 8.79
N HIS A 97 11.14 -13.85 8.23
CA HIS A 97 11.18 -12.52 8.82
C HIS A 97 9.92 -11.70 8.57
N GLY A 98 8.99 -12.22 7.77
CA GLY A 98 7.76 -11.56 7.40
C GLY A 98 8.03 -10.29 6.62
N LEU A 99 9.02 -10.25 5.73
CA LEU A 99 9.32 -9.10 4.87
C LEU A 99 8.45 -9.07 3.60
N VAL A 100 7.95 -10.23 3.18
CA VAL A 100 7.04 -10.40 2.03
C VAL A 100 5.69 -10.97 2.48
N THR A 101 4.70 -11.00 1.58
CA THR A 101 3.37 -11.55 1.89
C THR A 101 3.36 -13.06 1.72
N MET A 102 4.05 -13.55 0.70
CA MET A 102 4.13 -14.96 0.33
C MET A 102 5.31 -15.18 -0.62
N ILE A 103 5.88 -16.37 -0.56
CA ILE A 103 6.87 -16.88 -1.50
C ILE A 103 6.24 -17.98 -2.34
N MET A 104 6.67 -18.13 -3.59
CA MET A 104 6.11 -19.11 -4.53
C MET A 104 7.22 -19.68 -5.42
N ASP A 105 7.14 -20.99 -5.65
CA ASP A 105 8.03 -21.71 -6.56
C ASP A 105 7.65 -21.49 -8.03
N ASP A 106 8.37 -22.17 -8.92
CA ASP A 106 8.18 -22.06 -10.37
C ASP A 106 6.89 -22.69 -10.88
N ILE A 107 6.29 -23.60 -10.10
CA ILE A 107 5.03 -24.27 -10.43
C ILE A 107 3.86 -23.32 -10.22
N ASP A 108 3.83 -22.62 -9.09
CA ASP A 108 2.68 -21.82 -8.69
C ASP A 108 2.74 -20.36 -9.19
N TRP A 109 3.94 -19.81 -9.43
CA TRP A 109 4.15 -18.38 -9.67
C TRP A 109 3.24 -17.75 -10.73
N GLU A 110 3.26 -18.28 -11.95
CA GLU A 110 2.54 -17.67 -13.08
C GLU A 110 1.02 -17.68 -12.87
N ASP A 111 0.48 -18.79 -12.36
CA ASP A 111 -0.96 -18.94 -12.17
C ASP A 111 -1.47 -18.15 -10.97
N GLU A 112 -0.77 -18.20 -9.83
CA GLU A 112 -1.18 -17.48 -8.63
C GLU A 112 -1.07 -15.96 -8.82
N ILE A 113 0.03 -15.46 -9.41
CA ILE A 113 0.15 -14.02 -9.70
C ILE A 113 -0.97 -13.55 -10.64
N ARG A 114 -1.28 -14.33 -11.68
CA ARG A 114 -2.40 -14.02 -12.57
C ARG A 114 -3.73 -13.98 -11.81
N ILE A 115 -4.03 -15.00 -11.00
CA ILE A 115 -5.27 -15.07 -10.21
C ILE A 115 -5.38 -13.87 -9.27
N ILE A 116 -4.32 -13.54 -8.53
CA ILE A 116 -4.30 -12.41 -7.59
C ILE A 116 -4.59 -11.09 -8.30
N LEU A 117 -4.02 -10.88 -9.49
CA LEU A 117 -4.24 -9.66 -10.28
C LEU A 117 -5.65 -9.62 -10.88
N GLU A 118 -6.16 -10.75 -11.39
CA GLU A 118 -7.54 -10.89 -11.88
C GLU A 118 -8.55 -10.62 -10.76
N GLU A 119 -8.34 -11.17 -9.56
CA GLU A 119 -9.15 -10.92 -8.38
C GLU A 119 -9.15 -9.43 -8.04
N ARG A 120 -7.98 -8.79 -7.98
CA ARG A 120 -7.86 -7.37 -7.66
C ARG A 120 -8.61 -6.50 -8.66
N ALA A 121 -8.56 -6.86 -9.95
CA ALA A 121 -9.29 -6.17 -11.01
C ALA A 121 -10.81 -6.42 -10.98
N SER A 122 -11.26 -7.52 -10.38
CA SER A 122 -12.68 -7.89 -10.28
C SER A 122 -13.44 -7.18 -9.17
N PHE A 123 -12.74 -6.67 -8.13
CA PHE A 123 -13.37 -6.00 -7.00
C PHE A 123 -13.80 -4.55 -7.33
N SER A 124 -14.78 -4.04 -6.57
CA SER A 124 -15.18 -2.64 -6.68
C SER A 124 -14.01 -1.71 -6.33
N PRO A 125 -13.58 -0.80 -7.23
CA PRO A 125 -12.45 0.09 -6.98
C PRO A 125 -12.69 1.03 -5.79
N ASP A 126 -13.95 1.37 -5.50
CA ASP A 126 -14.35 2.19 -4.35
C ASP A 126 -14.08 1.43 -3.03
N ALA A 127 -14.50 0.16 -2.99
CA ALA A 127 -14.26 -0.71 -1.84
C ALA A 127 -12.77 -0.95 -1.61
N MET A 128 -12.01 -1.16 -2.70
CA MET A 128 -10.56 -1.36 -2.63
C MET A 128 -9.84 -0.13 -2.09
N THR A 129 -10.18 1.05 -2.61
CA THR A 129 -9.60 2.31 -2.13
C THR A 129 -9.89 2.54 -0.65
N GLY A 130 -11.14 2.27 -0.22
CA GLY A 130 -11.52 2.38 1.19
C GLY A 130 -10.77 1.39 2.08
N MET A 131 -10.66 0.14 1.67
CA MET A 131 -9.91 -0.89 2.41
C MET A 131 -8.42 -0.54 2.53
N GLU A 132 -7.78 -0.17 1.43
CA GLU A 132 -6.35 0.20 1.37
C GLU A 132 -6.05 1.41 2.27
N ALA A 133 -6.91 2.43 2.26
CA ALA A 133 -6.75 3.60 3.13
C ALA A 133 -6.78 3.25 4.62
N ASN A 134 -7.54 2.22 5.01
CA ASN A 134 -7.60 1.76 6.40
C ASN A 134 -6.41 0.83 6.76
N LEU A 135 -6.08 -0.12 5.89
CA LEU A 135 -5.03 -1.10 6.17
C LEU A 135 -3.62 -0.50 6.14
N ARG A 136 -3.36 0.48 5.27
CA ARG A 136 -2.06 1.17 5.20
C ARG A 136 -1.82 2.11 6.38
N PHE A 137 -2.88 2.59 7.04
CA PHE A 137 -2.83 3.52 8.17
C PHE A 137 -3.50 2.92 9.41
N ALA A 138 -3.03 1.73 9.82
CA ALA A 138 -3.67 0.87 10.82
C ALA A 138 -3.54 1.32 12.30
N GLY A 139 -3.19 2.57 12.59
CA GLY A 139 -3.01 2.99 13.99
C GLY A 139 -2.73 4.48 14.19
N PRO A 140 -1.47 4.92 14.33
CA PRO A 140 -1.17 6.30 14.69
C PRO A 140 -1.70 7.33 13.69
N GLU A 141 -2.22 8.43 14.22
CA GLU A 141 -2.79 9.54 13.46
C GLU A 141 -1.98 10.82 13.70
N THR A 142 -1.61 11.51 12.63
CA THR A 142 -0.92 12.80 12.59
C THR A 142 -1.83 13.87 11.97
N MET A 143 -1.32 15.08 11.81
CA MET A 143 -2.06 16.11 11.07
C MET A 143 -2.28 15.69 9.61
N GLU A 144 -1.26 15.11 8.99
CA GLU A 144 -1.23 14.68 7.60
C GLU A 144 -2.22 13.53 7.35
N THR A 145 -2.21 12.50 8.21
CA THR A 145 -3.16 11.37 8.06
C THR A 145 -4.59 11.83 8.33
N ARG A 146 -4.82 12.80 9.23
CA ARG A 146 -6.15 13.38 9.46
C ARG A 146 -6.64 14.22 8.27
N ILE A 147 -5.73 14.83 7.52
CA ILE A 147 -6.06 15.53 6.26
C ILE A 147 -6.51 14.51 5.22
N PHE A 148 -5.72 13.46 4.95
CA PHE A 148 -6.05 12.46 3.92
C PHE A 148 -7.13 11.44 4.33
N GLY A 149 -7.32 11.22 5.63
CA GLY A 149 -8.37 10.39 6.20
C GLY A 149 -9.60 11.22 6.52
N ARG A 150 -9.71 11.69 7.78
CA ARG A 150 -10.90 12.38 8.30
C ARG A 150 -11.40 13.52 7.40
N LEU A 151 -10.55 14.48 7.04
CA LEU A 151 -11.01 15.63 6.25
C LEU A 151 -11.38 15.22 4.82
N THR A 152 -10.47 14.52 4.13
CA THR A 152 -10.66 14.16 2.72
C THR A 152 -11.79 13.16 2.51
N ALA A 153 -11.97 12.16 3.38
CA ALA A 153 -13.07 11.19 3.24
C ALA A 153 -14.44 11.86 3.39
N TRP A 154 -14.62 12.76 4.37
CA TRP A 154 -15.85 13.54 4.51
C TRP A 154 -16.06 14.47 3.32
N GLN A 155 -15.00 15.09 2.81
CA GLN A 155 -15.07 15.94 1.63
C GLN A 155 -15.46 15.14 0.37
N ASN A 156 -14.93 13.93 0.19
CA ASN A 156 -15.25 13.04 -0.91
C ASN A 156 -16.73 12.64 -0.89
N TRP A 157 -17.27 12.34 0.30
CA TRP A 157 -18.70 12.06 0.46
C TRP A 157 -19.58 13.27 0.10
N ILE A 158 -19.16 14.49 0.44
CA ILE A 158 -19.84 15.72 0.04
C ILE A 158 -19.79 15.89 -1.49
N PHE A 159 -18.63 15.64 -2.11
CA PHE A 159 -18.40 15.87 -3.53
C PHE A 159 -19.18 14.95 -4.48
N ILE A 160 -19.71 13.84 -4.00
CA ILE A 160 -20.55 12.95 -4.82
C ILE A 160 -22.06 13.19 -4.63
N ARG A 161 -22.45 14.20 -3.84
CA ARG A 161 -23.87 14.44 -3.48
C ARG A 161 -24.50 15.65 -4.19
N PRO A 162 -25.80 15.60 -4.52
CA PRO A 162 -26.49 16.64 -5.29
C PRO A 162 -26.42 18.05 -4.69
N ASN A 163 -26.49 18.18 -3.36
CA ASN A 163 -26.41 19.50 -2.69
C ASN A 163 -25.14 20.28 -3.06
N ALA A 164 -24.02 19.59 -3.32
CA ALA A 164 -22.77 20.23 -3.71
C ALA A 164 -22.64 20.35 -5.25
N VAL A 165 -22.71 19.23 -5.96
CA VAL A 165 -22.31 19.12 -7.39
C VAL A 165 -23.47 18.94 -8.37
N GLY A 166 -24.71 18.80 -7.90
CA GLY A 166 -25.88 18.61 -8.77
C GLY A 166 -26.17 19.84 -9.64
N GLU A 167 -27.02 19.67 -10.65
CA GLU A 167 -27.39 20.72 -11.61
C GLU A 167 -27.89 22.01 -10.92
N ASN A 168 -28.66 21.85 -9.83
CA ASN A 168 -29.16 22.95 -8.99
C ASN A 168 -28.39 23.12 -7.67
N GLY A 169 -27.25 22.44 -7.51
CA GLY A 169 -26.43 22.42 -6.30
C GLY A 169 -25.61 23.68 -6.09
N ALA A 170 -24.94 23.76 -4.93
CA ALA A 170 -24.23 24.96 -4.49
C ALA A 170 -23.16 25.45 -5.48
N LEU A 171 -22.37 24.53 -6.06
CA LEU A 171 -21.27 24.89 -6.95
C LEU A 171 -21.77 25.48 -8.29
N GLN A 172 -22.82 24.89 -8.87
CA GLN A 172 -23.38 25.36 -10.14
C GLN A 172 -24.12 26.69 -10.01
N ARG A 173 -24.61 27.01 -8.80
CA ARG A 173 -25.32 28.27 -8.53
C ARG A 173 -24.41 29.45 -8.20
N TYR A 174 -23.12 29.22 -7.94
CA TYR A 174 -22.18 30.28 -7.65
C TYR A 174 -22.15 31.32 -8.79
N GLY A 175 -22.32 32.61 -8.44
CA GLY A 175 -22.35 33.71 -9.41
C GLY A 175 -23.66 33.92 -10.16
N THR A 176 -24.65 33.04 -10.02
CA THR A 176 -25.94 33.16 -10.74
C THR A 176 -26.96 34.08 -10.05
N GLY A 177 -26.75 34.40 -8.77
CA GLY A 177 -27.72 35.14 -7.94
C GLY A 177 -28.91 34.30 -7.46
N ILE A 178 -28.95 33.00 -7.78
CA ILE A 178 -29.99 32.06 -7.38
C ILE A 178 -29.45 31.16 -6.26
N ARG A 179 -30.27 30.86 -5.24
CA ARG A 179 -29.92 29.93 -4.16
C ARG A 179 -30.00 28.47 -4.65
N GLY A 180 -29.09 27.62 -4.19
CA GLY A 180 -29.13 26.17 -4.46
C GLY A 180 -30.37 25.49 -3.86
N ASP A 181 -30.83 24.44 -4.54
CA ASP A 181 -31.87 23.54 -4.03
C ASP A 181 -31.21 22.45 -3.19
N PHE A 182 -31.61 22.34 -1.93
CA PHE A 182 -30.95 21.50 -0.95
C PHE A 182 -31.92 20.51 -0.32
N ASP A 183 -31.52 19.25 -0.29
CA ASP A 183 -32.08 18.29 0.64
C ASP A 183 -31.61 18.66 2.06
N MET A 184 -32.58 18.92 2.94
CA MET A 184 -32.36 19.38 4.32
C MET A 184 -32.31 18.22 5.33
N GLU A 185 -32.53 16.98 4.89
CA GLU A 185 -32.41 15.79 5.73
C GLU A 185 -30.94 15.51 6.09
N ARG A 186 -30.70 15.08 7.33
CA ARG A 186 -29.37 14.69 7.82
C ARG A 186 -29.12 13.21 7.51
N VAL A 187 -27.84 12.85 7.39
CA VAL A 187 -27.36 11.46 7.20
C VAL A 187 -26.52 11.06 8.40
#